data_AF-W0UD13-F1
#
_entry.id   AF-W0UD13-F1
#
_cell.length_a   1.000
_cell.length_b   1.000
_cell.length_c   1.000
_cell.angle_alpha   90.00
_cell.angle_beta   90.00
_cell.angle_gamma   90.00
#
_symmetry.space_group_name_H-M   'P 1'
#
loop_
_entity.id
_entity.type
_entity.pdbx_description
1 polymer ?
#
loop_
_entity_poly.entity_id
_entity_poly.type
_entity_poly.pdbx_seq_one_letter_code
_entity_poly.pdbx_strand_id
1 'polypeptide(L)'
;IAMDPPKHDVQRKTVTPIVAPENLAKLEGLIRQRTQNALDALPVGETFNWVERVSINLTAQMLATLFGFPFEDRTKLTHWSDVTTCELGTCGVETEEQRIKEIQECGAYMTKLFNERANSDPQPDLLSMLA
;
A
#
# COMPACT_ATOMS: atom_id res chain seq x y z
N ILE A 1 10.43 7.26 -12.31
CA ILE A 1 11.08 7.37 -13.63
C ILE A 1 10.10 7.82 -14.74
N ALA A 2 8.80 8.00 -14.47
CA ALA A 2 7.81 8.36 -15.50
C ALA A 2 7.49 9.88 -15.63
N MET A 3 8.16 10.77 -14.90
CA MET A 3 7.97 12.23 -14.97
C MET A 3 9.27 12.96 -14.63
N ASP A 4 9.60 13.98 -15.42
CA ASP A 4 10.77 14.84 -15.23
C ASP A 4 10.42 16.12 -14.43
N PRO A 5 11.43 16.84 -13.89
CA PRO A 5 11.24 18.19 -13.40
C PRO A 5 10.62 19.11 -14.47
N PRO A 6 9.77 20.09 -14.08
CA PRO A 6 9.46 20.49 -12.70
C PRO A 6 8.29 19.72 -12.07
N LYS A 7 7.52 18.93 -12.86
CA LYS A 7 6.29 18.27 -12.36
C LYS A 7 6.58 17.24 -11.28
N HIS A 8 7.65 16.46 -11.45
CA HIS A 8 8.10 15.50 -10.44
C HIS A 8 8.40 16.15 -9.08
N ASP A 9 9.03 17.33 -9.08
CA ASP A 9 9.44 18.00 -7.84
C ASP A 9 8.23 18.48 -7.05
N VAL A 10 7.18 18.95 -7.73
CA VAL A 10 5.93 19.35 -7.09
C VAL A 10 5.28 18.16 -6.39
N GLN A 11 5.13 17.03 -7.08
CA GLN A 11 4.52 15.82 -6.51
C GLN A 11 5.35 15.23 -5.37
N ARG A 12 6.68 15.17 -5.56
CA ARG A 12 7.61 14.68 -4.53
C ARG A 12 7.53 15.53 -3.27
N LYS A 13 7.42 16.85 -3.39
CA LYS A 13 7.28 17.76 -2.23
C LYS A 13 6.02 17.47 -1.41
N THR A 14 4.91 17.11 -2.05
CA THR A 14 3.66 16.77 -1.35
C THR A 14 3.78 15.50 -0.51
N VAL A 15 4.49 14.48 -1.02
CA VAL A 15 4.58 13.17 -0.33
C VAL A 15 5.78 13.02 0.60
N THR A 16 6.86 13.79 0.40
CA THR A 16 8.10 13.68 1.19
C THR A 16 7.88 13.78 2.72
N PRO A 17 6.98 14.64 3.25
CA PRO A 17 6.77 14.75 4.68
C PRO A 17 6.39 13.43 5.37
N ILE A 18 5.66 12.52 4.71
CA ILE A 18 5.21 11.27 5.37
C ILE A 18 6.39 10.35 5.73
N VAL A 19 7.46 10.39 4.95
CA VAL A 19 8.68 9.59 5.15
C VAL A 19 9.78 10.39 5.86
N ALA A 20 9.47 11.58 6.37
CA ALA A 20 10.42 12.36 7.16
C ALA A 20 10.72 11.67 8.50
N PRO A 21 11.94 11.83 9.06
CA PRO A 21 12.36 11.13 10.29
C PRO A 21 11.37 11.25 11.46
N GLU A 22 10.78 12.42 11.67
CA GLU A 22 9.81 12.65 12.74
C GLU A 22 8.52 11.84 12.55
N ASN A 23 8.05 11.69 11.31
CA ASN A 23 6.85 10.91 11.02
C ASN A 23 7.16 9.41 11.05
N LEU A 24 8.34 8.98 10.61
CA LEU A 24 8.79 7.59 10.78
C LEU A 24 8.91 7.19 12.26
N ALA A 25 9.41 8.07 13.12
CA ALA A 25 9.50 7.82 14.56
C ALA A 25 8.12 7.55 15.19
N LYS A 26 7.06 8.25 14.74
CA LYS A 26 5.68 8.01 15.19
C LYS A 26 5.15 6.63 14.76
N LEU A 27 5.66 6.06 13.67
CA LEU A 27 5.26 4.75 13.18
C LEU A 27 6.01 3.59 13.88
N GLU A 28 7.12 3.87 14.57
CA GLU A 28 7.98 2.84 15.17
C GLU A 28 7.19 1.90 16.09
N GLY A 29 6.39 2.46 17.01
CA GLY A 29 5.60 1.68 17.96
C GLY A 29 4.61 0.75 17.26
N LEU A 30 3.95 1.24 16.22
CA LEU A 30 3.00 0.45 15.43
C LEU A 30 3.70 -0.65 14.62
N ILE A 31 4.83 -0.34 13.97
CA ILE A 31 5.64 -1.31 13.23
C ILE A 31 6.10 -2.43 14.16
N ARG A 32 6.59 -2.07 15.35
CA ARG A 32 7.06 -3.02 16.36
C ARG A 32 5.93 -3.93 16.81
N GLN A 33 4.78 -3.37 17.18
CA GLN A 33 3.62 -4.15 17.60
C GLN A 33 3.15 -5.12 16.52
N ARG A 34 3.05 -4.68 15.26
CA ARG A 34 2.62 -5.54 14.16
C ARG A 34 3.62 -6.64 13.85
N THR A 35 4.91 -6.32 13.93
CA THR A 35 5.98 -7.31 13.76
C THR A 35 5.90 -8.38 14.83
N GLN A 36 5.72 -7.99 16.10
CA GLN A 36 5.52 -8.95 17.20
C GLN A 36 4.29 -9.83 16.93
N ASN A 37 3.13 -9.24 16.66
CA ASN A 37 1.91 -10.00 16.37
C ASN A 37 2.07 -10.99 15.20
N ALA A 38 2.76 -10.59 14.13
CA ALA A 38 3.00 -11.45 12.97
C ALA A 38 3.91 -12.64 13.32
N LEU A 39 4.95 -12.41 14.13
CA LEU A 39 5.88 -13.47 14.55
C LEU A 39 5.27 -14.39 15.62
N ASP A 40 4.51 -13.84 16.57
CA ASP A 40 3.84 -14.59 17.63
C ASP A 40 2.74 -15.53 17.08
N ALA A 41 2.18 -15.21 15.90
CA ALA A 41 1.17 -16.01 15.22
C ALA A 41 1.75 -17.14 14.34
N LEU A 42 3.07 -17.30 14.27
CA LEU A 42 3.70 -18.33 13.44
C LEU A 42 3.59 -19.71 14.10
N PRO A 43 3.38 -20.78 13.32
CA PRO A 43 3.30 -22.13 13.87
C PRO A 43 4.69 -22.58 14.35
N VAL A 44 4.72 -23.25 15.51
CA VAL A 44 5.95 -23.76 16.12
C VAL A 44 6.08 -25.25 15.84
N GLY A 45 7.22 -25.65 15.27
CA GLY A 45 7.49 -27.06 14.93
C GLY A 45 6.87 -27.53 13.62
N GLU A 46 6.24 -26.63 12.85
CA GLU A 46 5.66 -26.91 11.54
C GLU A 46 6.31 -26.03 10.46
N THR A 47 6.32 -26.53 9.22
CA THR A 47 6.74 -25.73 8.08
C THR A 47 5.63 -24.79 7.66
N PHE A 48 5.99 -23.58 7.24
CA PHE A 48 5.05 -22.59 6.73
C PHE A 48 5.70 -21.69 5.69
N ASN A 49 4.85 -20.99 4.92
CA ASN A 49 5.31 -20.02 3.93
C ASN A 49 5.63 -18.67 4.61
N TRP A 50 6.93 -18.35 4.72
CA TRP A 50 7.41 -17.09 5.29
C TRP A 50 6.97 -15.86 4.47
N VAL A 51 7.00 -15.96 3.14
CA VAL A 51 6.68 -14.84 2.25
C VAL A 51 5.24 -14.39 2.47
N GLU A 52 4.32 -15.35 2.50
CA GLU A 52 2.90 -15.09 2.73
C GLU A 52 2.62 -14.60 4.15
N ARG A 53 3.14 -15.29 5.17
CA ARG A 53 2.80 -15.01 6.57
C ARG A 53 3.51 -13.79 7.15
N VAL A 54 4.68 -13.43 6.63
CA VAL A 54 5.53 -12.36 7.20
C VAL A 54 5.78 -11.26 6.18
N SER A 55 6.45 -11.55 5.06
CA SER A 55 6.94 -10.50 4.14
C SER A 55 5.80 -9.69 3.51
N ILE A 56 4.84 -10.36 2.88
CA ILE A 56 3.68 -9.73 2.25
C ILE A 56 2.79 -9.10 3.33
N ASN A 57 2.53 -9.84 4.41
CA ASN A 57 1.64 -9.42 5.47
C ASN A 57 2.10 -8.09 6.12
N LEU A 58 3.34 -8.01 6.59
CA LEU A 58 3.86 -6.81 7.24
C LEU A 58 3.91 -5.62 6.27
N THR A 59 4.36 -5.85 5.04
CA THR A 59 4.46 -4.79 4.03
C THR A 59 3.08 -4.24 3.67
N ALA A 60 2.08 -5.10 3.46
CA ALA A 60 0.71 -4.70 3.15
C ALA A 60 0.07 -3.89 4.29
N GLN A 61 0.30 -4.30 5.54
CA GLN A 61 -0.18 -3.55 6.71
C GLN A 61 0.43 -2.15 6.77
N MET A 62 1.74 -2.03 6.48
CA MET A 62 2.42 -0.74 6.48
C MET A 62 1.95 0.16 5.34
N LEU A 63 1.80 -0.36 4.13
CA LEU A 63 1.23 0.39 3.01
C LEU A 63 -0.19 0.87 3.34
N ALA A 64 -1.05 0.00 3.88
CA ALA A 64 -2.40 0.42 4.25
C ALA A 64 -2.41 1.57 5.26
N THR A 65 -1.46 1.60 6.18
CA THR A 65 -1.34 2.68 7.17
C THR A 65 -0.83 3.97 6.55
N LEU A 66 0.23 3.89 5.74
CA LEU A 66 0.81 5.07 5.07
C LEU A 66 -0.20 5.69 4.10
N PHE A 67 -0.96 4.87 3.39
CA PHE A 67 -1.98 5.34 2.45
C PHE A 67 -3.28 5.78 3.12
N GLY A 68 -3.56 5.37 4.36
CA GLY A 68 -4.89 5.54 4.94
C GLY A 68 -5.93 4.63 4.27
N PHE A 69 -5.47 3.50 3.72
CA PHE A 69 -6.28 2.51 3.04
C PHE A 69 -7.06 1.66 4.07
N PRO A 70 -8.32 1.28 3.81
CA PRO A 70 -9.08 0.43 4.72
C PRO A 70 -8.32 -0.86 5.03
N PHE A 71 -8.07 -1.11 6.31
CA PHE A 71 -7.16 -2.18 6.72
C PHE A 71 -7.63 -3.57 6.24
N GLU A 72 -8.94 -3.82 6.25
CA GLU A 72 -9.52 -5.07 5.77
C GLU A 72 -9.31 -5.30 4.27
N ASP A 73 -9.22 -4.22 3.49
CA ASP A 73 -9.04 -4.28 2.04
C ASP A 73 -7.55 -4.28 1.63
N ARG A 74 -6.60 -4.25 2.57
CA ARG A 74 -5.15 -4.08 2.30
C ARG A 74 -4.56 -5.07 1.29
N THR A 75 -5.13 -6.25 1.14
CA THR A 75 -4.69 -7.25 0.15
C THR A 75 -4.90 -6.79 -1.30
N LYS A 76 -5.84 -5.86 -1.53
CA LYS A 76 -6.04 -5.22 -2.84
C LYS A 76 -4.79 -4.42 -3.26
N LEU A 77 -4.07 -3.82 -2.32
CA LEU A 77 -2.84 -3.06 -2.62
C LEU A 77 -1.75 -3.98 -3.19
N THR A 78 -1.54 -5.15 -2.59
CA THR A 78 -0.55 -6.11 -3.07
C THR A 78 -0.98 -6.72 -4.40
N HIS A 79 -2.26 -7.07 -4.53
CA HIS A 79 -2.81 -7.59 -5.77
C HIS A 79 -2.67 -6.61 -6.93
N TRP A 80 -3.11 -5.35 -6.77
CA TRP A 80 -2.96 -4.35 -7.82
C TRP A 80 -1.50 -4.00 -8.11
N SER A 81 -0.60 -4.09 -7.11
CA SER A 81 0.84 -4.00 -7.36
C SER A 81 1.27 -5.12 -8.32
N ASP A 82 0.94 -6.37 -8.03
CA ASP A 82 1.31 -7.52 -8.86
C ASP A 82 0.74 -7.39 -10.28
N VAL A 83 -0.52 -6.97 -10.42
CA VAL A 83 -1.18 -6.71 -11.72
C VAL A 83 -0.40 -5.70 -12.55
N THR A 84 0.14 -4.66 -11.90
CA THR A 84 0.90 -3.62 -12.59
C THR A 84 2.34 -4.03 -12.93
N THR A 85 2.97 -4.90 -12.14
CA THR A 85 4.41 -5.20 -12.26
C THR A 85 4.73 -6.56 -12.87
N CYS A 86 3.83 -7.55 -12.73
CA CYS A 86 4.07 -8.91 -13.21
C CYS A 86 3.86 -9.06 -14.73
N GLU A 87 4.53 -10.05 -15.31
CA GLU A 87 4.26 -10.53 -16.67
C GLU A 87 2.92 -11.27 -16.72
N LEU A 88 2.27 -11.27 -17.89
CA LEU A 88 1.04 -12.03 -18.08
C LEU A 88 1.28 -13.53 -17.82
N GLY A 89 0.32 -14.19 -17.18
CA GLY A 89 0.36 -15.61 -16.79
C GLY A 89 1.14 -15.92 -15.51
N THR A 90 1.75 -14.91 -14.85
CA THR A 90 2.58 -15.16 -13.64
C THR A 90 1.89 -14.82 -12.32
N CYS A 91 0.97 -13.84 -12.32
CA CYS A 91 0.30 -13.34 -11.11
C CYS A 91 -1.23 -13.35 -11.22
N GLY A 92 -1.79 -14.32 -11.95
CA GLY A 92 -3.24 -14.50 -12.11
C GLY A 92 -3.92 -13.60 -13.14
N VAL A 93 -3.13 -12.79 -13.86
CA VAL A 93 -3.57 -11.97 -14.99
C VAL A 93 -3.09 -12.60 -16.27
N GLU A 94 -4.00 -13.15 -17.07
CA GLU A 94 -3.65 -13.93 -18.27
C GLU A 94 -3.62 -13.07 -19.54
N THR A 95 -4.47 -12.04 -19.61
CA THR A 95 -4.59 -11.19 -20.79
C THR A 95 -4.42 -9.72 -20.47
N GLU A 96 -4.07 -8.94 -21.49
CA GLU A 96 -3.94 -7.50 -21.34
C GLU A 96 -5.30 -6.83 -21.08
N GLU A 97 -6.40 -7.36 -21.64
CA GLU A 97 -7.74 -6.89 -21.34
C GLU A 97 -8.09 -7.06 -19.86
N GLN A 98 -7.70 -8.19 -19.26
CA GLN A 98 -7.88 -8.42 -17.82
C GLN A 98 -7.04 -7.42 -17.01
N ARG A 99 -5.76 -7.22 -17.37
CA ARG A 99 -4.89 -6.24 -16.72
C ARG A 99 -5.50 -4.84 -16.73
N ILE A 100 -5.96 -4.38 -17.89
CA ILE A 100 -6.59 -3.06 -18.05
C ILE A 100 -7.82 -2.93 -17.16
N LYS A 101 -8.68 -3.96 -17.12
CA LYS A 101 -9.87 -3.95 -16.27
C LYS A 101 -9.52 -3.82 -14.80
N GLU A 102 -8.55 -4.59 -14.31
CA GLU A 102 -8.14 -4.55 -12.90
C GLU A 102 -7.48 -3.21 -12.53
N ILE A 103 -6.71 -2.61 -13.44
CA ILE A 103 -6.15 -1.26 -13.27
C ILE A 103 -7.27 -0.21 -13.21
N GLN A 104 -8.32 -0.35 -14.02
CA GLN A 104 -9.49 0.54 -13.95
C GLN A 104 -10.23 0.39 -12.62
N GLU A 105 -10.40 -0.83 -12.11
CA GLU A 105 -11.00 -1.08 -10.79
C GLU A 105 -10.17 -0.46 -9.67
N CYS A 106 -8.84 -0.61 -9.71
CA CYS A 106 -7.91 0.06 -8.81
C CYS A 106 -8.08 1.59 -8.86
N GLY A 107 -8.10 2.17 -10.05
CA GLY A 107 -8.28 3.62 -10.23
C GLY A 107 -9.61 4.13 -9.68
N ALA A 108 -10.70 3.39 -9.92
CA ALA A 108 -12.03 3.73 -9.42
C ALA A 108 -12.09 3.69 -7.89
N TYR A 109 -11.48 2.66 -7.28
CA TYR A 109 -11.43 2.51 -5.83
C TYR A 109 -10.58 3.60 -5.17
N MET A 110 -9.40 3.89 -5.71
CA MET A 110 -8.55 4.97 -5.21
C MET A 110 -9.23 6.34 -5.35
N THR A 111 -9.94 6.59 -6.45
CA THR A 111 -10.75 7.81 -6.64
C THR A 111 -11.85 7.93 -5.59
N LYS A 112 -12.53 6.82 -5.26
CA LYS A 112 -13.53 6.79 -4.19
C LYS A 112 -12.90 7.19 -2.85
N LEU A 113 -11.81 6.55 -2.45
CA LEU A 113 -11.14 6.85 -1.18
C LEU A 113 -10.64 8.30 -1.13
N PHE A 114 -10.08 8.79 -2.23
CA PHE A 114 -9.65 10.19 -2.35
C PHE A 114 -10.81 11.16 -2.09
N ASN A 115 -11.95 10.96 -2.76
CA ASN A 115 -13.13 11.81 -2.57
C ASN A 115 -13.67 11.75 -1.14
N GLU A 116 -13.65 10.57 -0.50
CA GLU A 116 -14.02 10.45 0.93
C GLU A 116 -13.10 11.27 1.83
N ARG A 117 -11.77 11.27 1.56
CA ARG A 117 -10.79 12.05 2.32
C ARG A 117 -10.90 13.55 2.07
N ALA A 118 -11.12 13.97 0.81
CA ALA A 118 -11.31 15.37 0.45
C ALA A 118 -12.52 16.02 1.16
N ASN A 119 -13.50 15.21 1.56
CA ASN A 119 -14.70 15.65 2.27
C ASN A 119 -14.66 15.41 3.80
N SER A 120 -13.50 15.02 4.35
CA SER A 120 -13.31 14.68 5.77
C SER A 120 -12.18 15.48 6.40
N ASP A 121 -12.05 15.41 7.73
CA ASP A 121 -10.92 16.03 8.44
C ASP A 121 -9.59 15.38 8.02
N PRO A 122 -8.57 16.17 7.62
CA PRO A 122 -7.29 15.66 7.17
C PRO A 122 -6.64 14.74 8.21
N GLN A 123 -6.29 13.53 7.77
CA GLN A 123 -5.56 12.55 8.58
C GLN A 123 -4.06 12.56 8.21
N PRO A 124 -3.17 12.05 9.08
CA PRO A 124 -1.74 11.95 8.79
C PRO A 124 -1.41 10.79 7.82
N ASP A 125 -2.14 10.67 6.70
CA ASP A 125 -1.97 9.66 5.66
C ASP A 125 -1.86 10.27 4.25
N LEU A 126 -1.31 9.52 3.29
CA LEU A 126 -1.07 9.99 1.93
C LEU A 126 -2.35 10.44 1.22
N LEU A 127 -3.45 9.70 1.36
CA LEU A 127 -4.69 10.05 0.66
C LEU A 127 -5.23 11.40 1.14
N SER A 128 -5.12 11.69 2.43
CA SER A 128 -5.51 12.98 3.00
C SER A 128 -4.54 14.12 2.65
N MET A 129 -3.25 13.83 2.42
CA MET A 129 -2.27 14.83 1.97
C MET A 129 -2.36 15.15 0.48
N LEU A 130 -2.92 14.24 -0.32
CA LEU A 130 -3.11 14.42 -1.76
C LEU A 130 -4.46 15.06 -2.08
N ALA A 131 -5.47 14.90 -1.21
CA ALA A 131 -6.82 15.45 -1.31
C ALA A 131 -6.88 16.96 -1.14
#